data_AF-A0A2V7ID81-F1
#
_entry.id   AF-A0A2V7ID81-F1
#
_cell.length_a   1.000
_cell.length_b   1.000
_cell.length_c   1.000
_cell.angle_alpha   90.00
_cell.angle_beta   90.00
_cell.angle_gamma   90.00
#
_symmetry.space_group_name_H-M   'P 1'
#
loop_
_entity.id
_entity.type
_entity.pdbx_description
1 polymer ?
#
loop_
_entity_poly.entity_id
_entity_poly.type
_entity_poly.pdbx_seq_one_letter_code
_entity_poly.pdbx_strand_id
1 'polypeptide(L)'
;MLLALILFGPAAPNAVKPALAATNPIVTENQQPGTGAWLIGSQQSDDANGQIKGYASATSVNQNQSIALFITTNPAQTYTIDFYRIGWYGGLGGRFRLHVGPLDGTPQPACPTDPSTGLIACDWTSSYTLTVPGDWTTGTYVALLTNAQGYQNYVLFVVKDGRAAPLLYQEAVTTYEAYNDYPNDGVTGKSLYTYNSYGANTVAGDPRAVKVSFDRPYTANGSGQFFYWEVYYVRWLERNGYDVTYTTDVDTHANGGALLNSKGFLSVAHDEYWSNEMFDAAAAARDAGVNLGFFTSDAATWQMRFEASASGSANRVIVCYKDAAIDPVQGPTTTVEFRDPPVNRPEQTLEGVQFTSSIAFGGTVPYVVTNSSSWVYAGTGLQDGDS
;
A
#
# COMPACT_ATOMS: atom_id res chain seq x y z
N MET A 1 -10.96 16.00 71.13
CA MET A 1 -10.39 15.06 70.15
C MET A 1 -10.28 15.79 68.82
N LEU A 2 -9.06 16.13 68.41
CA LEU A 2 -8.77 16.73 67.11
C LEU A 2 -8.97 15.67 66.02
N LEU A 3 -9.82 15.90 65.03
CA LEU A 3 -9.82 15.15 63.77
C LEU A 3 -9.22 16.05 62.69
N ALA A 4 -8.03 15.66 62.21
CA ALA A 4 -7.37 16.28 61.06
C ALA A 4 -8.05 15.80 59.78
N LEU A 5 -8.50 16.76 58.95
CA LEU A 5 -9.03 16.51 57.62
C LEU A 5 -7.85 16.43 56.64
N ILE A 6 -7.55 15.24 56.11
CA ILE A 6 -6.56 15.05 55.05
C ILE A 6 -7.29 15.15 53.71
N LEU A 7 -7.05 16.23 52.97
CA LEU A 7 -7.49 16.40 51.59
C LEU A 7 -6.53 15.62 50.67
N PHE A 8 -7.05 14.58 50.01
CA PHE A 8 -6.38 13.94 48.87
C PHE A 8 -6.61 14.79 47.62
N GLY A 9 -5.57 15.45 47.12
CA GLY A 9 -5.58 16.06 45.80
C GLY A 9 -5.42 14.99 44.70
N PRO A 10 -6.04 15.15 43.52
CA PRO A 10 -5.87 14.20 42.42
C PRO A 10 -4.43 14.28 41.92
N ALA A 11 -3.78 13.12 41.83
CA ALA A 11 -2.46 13.00 41.20
C ALA A 11 -2.61 13.35 39.71
N ALA A 12 -1.91 14.40 39.27
CA ALA A 12 -1.77 14.69 37.85
C ALA A 12 -1.09 13.49 37.16
N PRO A 13 -1.54 13.06 35.97
CA PRO A 13 -0.82 12.05 35.21
C PRO A 13 0.59 12.56 34.93
N ASN A 14 1.59 11.77 35.34
CA ASN A 14 2.98 12.03 35.02
C ASN A 14 3.14 12.17 33.50
N ALA A 15 3.50 13.37 33.05
CA ALA A 15 3.96 13.57 31.68
C ALA A 15 5.15 12.64 31.44
N VAL A 16 4.98 11.69 30.52
CA VAL A 16 6.06 10.82 30.07
C VAL A 16 7.17 11.71 29.50
N LYS A 17 8.39 11.50 30.01
CA LYS A 17 9.55 12.37 29.81
C LYS A 17 9.91 12.59 28.33
N PRO A 18 10.38 13.79 27.92
CA PRO A 18 10.82 14.11 26.56
C PRO A 18 11.95 13.26 25.97
N ALA A 19 12.66 12.48 26.79
CA ALA A 19 13.86 11.74 26.36
C ALA A 19 13.57 10.50 25.49
N LEU A 20 12.37 9.90 25.59
CA LEU A 20 11.96 8.78 24.72
C LEU A 20 11.56 9.24 23.30
N ALA A 21 11.16 10.50 23.14
CA ALA A 21 10.84 11.08 21.84
C ALA A 21 12.06 11.22 20.93
N ALA A 22 13.27 11.27 21.48
CA ALA A 22 14.52 11.45 20.73
C ALA A 22 15.04 10.18 20.02
N THR A 23 14.52 8.98 20.34
CA THR A 23 14.96 7.72 19.72
C THR A 23 13.98 7.12 18.72
N ASN A 24 12.71 7.54 18.72
CA ASN A 24 11.73 7.10 17.72
C ASN A 24 11.63 8.14 16.59
N PRO A 25 12.10 7.83 15.37
CA PRO A 25 12.03 8.75 14.23
C PRO A 25 10.60 9.20 13.92
N ILE A 26 9.59 8.34 14.11
CA ILE A 26 8.18 8.66 13.86
C ILE A 26 7.66 9.73 14.81
N VAL A 27 8.03 9.67 16.10
CA VAL A 27 7.63 10.69 17.07
C VAL A 27 8.29 12.04 16.75
N THR A 28 9.56 12.03 16.33
CA THR A 28 10.27 13.24 15.91
C THR A 28 9.67 13.82 14.62
N GLU A 29 9.33 12.97 13.65
CA GLU A 29 8.66 13.35 12.41
C GLU A 29 7.30 13.98 12.68
N ASN A 30 6.51 13.43 13.61
CA ASN A 30 5.19 13.95 13.96
C ASN A 30 5.20 15.33 14.64
N GLN A 31 6.35 15.81 15.11
CA GLN A 31 6.51 17.17 15.63
C GLN A 31 6.68 18.22 14.54
N GLN A 32 6.89 17.79 13.29
CA GLN A 32 7.08 18.68 12.16
C GLN A 32 5.75 19.30 11.72
N PRO A 33 5.77 20.51 11.12
CA PRO A 33 4.56 21.14 10.62
C PRO A 33 3.85 20.27 9.57
N GLY A 34 2.60 19.91 9.86
CA GLY A 34 1.72 19.22 8.91
C GLY A 34 1.03 20.17 7.95
N THR A 35 0.41 19.61 6.92
CA THR A 35 -0.44 20.31 5.95
C THR A 35 -1.49 19.38 5.37
N GLY A 36 -2.63 19.93 4.96
CA GLY A 36 -3.65 19.25 4.17
C GLY A 36 -3.48 19.42 2.65
N ALA A 37 -2.47 20.16 2.19
CA ALA A 37 -2.26 20.49 0.77
C ALA A 37 -1.95 19.28 -0.12
N TRP A 38 -1.70 18.12 0.49
CA TRP A 38 -1.58 16.86 -0.24
C TRP A 38 -2.93 16.36 -0.76
N LEU A 39 -4.07 16.79 -0.22
CA LEU A 39 -5.40 16.36 -0.65
C LEU A 39 -5.74 16.95 -2.02
N ILE A 40 -6.07 16.08 -2.99
CA ILE A 40 -6.62 16.51 -4.28
C ILE A 40 -8.00 17.13 -4.05
N GLY A 41 -8.19 18.33 -4.60
CA GLY A 41 -9.46 19.05 -4.57
C GLY A 41 -10.43 18.58 -5.66
N SER A 42 -11.23 19.51 -6.19
CA SER A 42 -12.22 19.20 -7.23
C SER A 42 -11.64 18.89 -8.61
N GLN A 43 -10.36 19.20 -8.85
CA GLN A 43 -9.69 19.02 -10.15
C GLN A 43 -8.84 17.75 -10.14
N GLN A 44 -9.45 16.60 -9.91
CA GLN A 44 -8.77 15.32 -10.09
C GLN A 44 -8.66 15.00 -11.59
N SER A 45 -7.49 14.56 -12.05
CA SER A 45 -7.35 14.04 -13.41
C SER A 45 -8.05 12.69 -13.54
N ASP A 46 -8.81 12.51 -14.60
CA ASP A 46 -9.46 11.26 -14.96
C ASP A 46 -8.65 10.46 -15.98
N ASP A 47 -8.93 9.16 -16.11
CA ASP A 47 -8.16 8.24 -16.96
C ASP A 47 -8.50 8.38 -18.45
N ALA A 48 -9.70 8.87 -18.78
CA ALA A 48 -10.15 9.00 -20.16
C ALA A 48 -9.52 10.21 -20.86
N ASN A 49 -9.44 11.34 -20.16
CA ASN A 49 -8.82 12.57 -20.65
C ASN A 49 -7.31 12.58 -20.41
N GLY A 50 -6.85 12.01 -19.28
CA GLY A 50 -5.43 11.94 -18.93
C GLY A 50 -4.77 13.31 -18.80
N GLN A 51 -5.47 14.29 -18.20
CA GLN A 51 -4.97 15.68 -18.07
C GLN A 51 -3.58 15.74 -17.45
N ILE A 52 -3.34 14.89 -16.43
CA ILE A 52 -2.02 14.54 -15.92
C ILE A 52 -2.07 13.18 -15.23
N LYS A 53 -1.17 12.26 -15.60
CA LYS A 53 -1.04 10.93 -14.98
C LYS A 53 0.43 10.58 -14.80
N GLY A 54 0.73 9.75 -13.80
CA GLY A 54 2.08 9.24 -13.65
C GLY A 54 2.19 7.93 -12.87
N TYR A 55 3.38 7.33 -12.96
CA TYR A 55 3.78 6.18 -12.16
C TYR A 55 5.28 6.26 -11.85
N ALA A 56 5.73 5.41 -10.92
CA ALA A 56 7.13 5.38 -10.49
C ALA A 56 7.86 4.12 -10.99
N SER A 57 9.19 4.20 -11.12
CA SER A 57 10.05 3.09 -11.54
C SER A 57 10.14 1.93 -10.54
N ALA A 58 9.67 2.14 -9.30
CA ALA A 58 9.65 1.17 -8.23
C ALA A 58 8.48 1.48 -7.28
N THR A 59 8.04 0.51 -6.48
CA THR A 59 7.03 0.72 -5.44
C THR A 59 7.64 1.27 -4.15
N SER A 60 8.95 1.08 -3.95
CA SER A 60 9.70 1.67 -2.84
C SER A 60 11.12 2.08 -3.23
N VAL A 61 11.75 2.90 -2.39
CA VAL A 61 13.12 3.37 -2.57
C VAL A 61 13.78 3.60 -1.21
N ASN A 62 15.06 3.27 -1.06
CA ASN A 62 15.77 3.59 0.19
C ASN A 62 16.20 5.06 0.22
N GLN A 63 16.38 5.59 1.41
CA GLN A 63 17.11 6.85 1.62
C GLN A 63 18.44 6.86 0.84
N ASN A 64 18.79 8.01 0.27
CA ASN A 64 19.96 8.25 -0.57
C ASN A 64 20.00 7.46 -1.90
N GLN A 65 18.91 6.77 -2.26
CA GLN A 65 18.72 6.18 -3.58
C GLN A 65 17.75 7.01 -4.41
N SER A 66 17.60 6.64 -5.69
CA SER A 66 16.79 7.38 -6.64
C SER A 66 15.59 6.58 -7.13
N ILE A 67 14.49 7.26 -7.36
CA ILE A 67 13.27 6.74 -7.99
C ILE A 67 12.88 7.67 -9.15
N ALA A 68 12.60 7.10 -10.32
CA ALA A 68 12.15 7.85 -11.49
C ALA A 68 10.63 7.91 -11.52
N LEU A 69 10.10 9.05 -11.97
CA LEU A 69 8.69 9.29 -12.22
C LEU A 69 8.47 9.44 -13.73
N PHE A 70 7.49 8.71 -14.24
CA PHE A 70 7.05 8.75 -15.63
C PHE A 70 5.72 9.48 -15.68
N ILE A 71 5.68 10.62 -16.35
CA ILE A 71 4.55 11.55 -16.30
C ILE A 71 4.10 11.89 -17.71
N THR A 72 2.78 11.90 -17.91
CA THR A 72 2.15 12.40 -19.12
C THR A 72 1.23 13.56 -18.79
N THR A 73 1.13 14.52 -19.71
CA THR A 73 0.12 15.58 -19.69
C THR A 73 -0.62 15.62 -21.01
N ASN A 74 -1.94 15.77 -20.98
CA ASN A 74 -2.76 15.92 -22.17
C ASN A 74 -3.64 17.19 -22.06
N PRO A 75 -3.44 18.23 -22.88
CA PRO A 75 -2.37 18.40 -23.89
C PRO A 75 -1.00 18.68 -23.24
N ALA A 76 0.03 18.87 -24.07
CA ALA A 76 1.35 19.36 -23.63
C ALA A 76 1.21 20.71 -22.92
N GLN A 77 1.75 20.79 -21.69
CA GLN A 77 1.69 21.96 -20.82
C GLN A 77 2.70 21.80 -19.68
N THR A 78 2.93 22.87 -18.92
CA THR A 78 3.77 22.76 -17.72
C THR A 78 3.04 22.05 -16.58
N TYR A 79 3.79 21.45 -15.67
CA TYR A 79 3.28 20.87 -14.44
C TYR A 79 4.29 21.03 -13.30
N THR A 80 3.85 20.77 -12.07
CA THR A 80 4.68 20.76 -10.86
C THR A 80 4.53 19.44 -10.14
N ILE A 81 5.48 19.13 -9.26
CA ILE A 81 5.47 17.96 -8.39
C ILE A 81 5.70 18.44 -6.96
N ASP A 82 4.74 18.19 -6.08
CA ASP A 82 4.90 18.39 -4.65
C ASP A 82 4.98 17.03 -3.94
N PHE A 83 6.08 16.79 -3.23
CA PHE A 83 6.28 15.57 -2.47
C PHE A 83 5.79 15.74 -1.04
N TYR A 84 4.95 14.81 -0.60
CA TYR A 84 4.44 14.74 0.77
C TYR A 84 4.74 13.38 1.38
N ARG A 85 5.20 13.39 2.64
CA ARG A 85 5.15 12.20 3.50
C ARG A 85 3.77 12.14 4.15
N ILE A 86 3.09 11.00 4.05
CA ILE A 86 1.79 10.79 4.70
C ILE A 86 2.02 10.32 6.15
N GLY A 87 1.15 10.74 7.08
CA GLY A 87 1.34 10.49 8.51
C GLY A 87 0.39 11.26 9.42
N TRP A 88 0.66 11.30 10.72
CA TRP A 88 -0.25 11.92 11.69
C TRP A 88 -0.26 13.46 11.64
N TYR A 89 0.89 14.09 11.86
CA TYR A 89 1.11 15.56 11.85
C TYR A 89 0.00 16.41 12.47
N GLY A 90 -0.39 16.09 13.71
CA GLY A 90 -1.44 16.84 14.42
C GLY A 90 -2.83 16.72 13.82
N GLY A 91 -3.08 15.71 12.98
CA GLY A 91 -4.35 15.48 12.31
C GLY A 91 -4.42 16.02 10.87
N LEU A 92 -3.35 16.63 10.34
CA LEU A 92 -3.34 17.17 8.98
C LEU A 92 -3.02 16.14 7.89
N GLY A 93 -2.49 14.97 8.26
CA GLY A 93 -2.38 13.83 7.33
C GLY A 93 -1.13 13.80 6.46
N GLY A 94 -0.39 14.89 6.34
CA GLY A 94 0.85 14.89 5.57
C GLY A 94 1.80 16.03 5.93
N ARG A 95 3.07 15.85 5.55
CA ARG A 95 4.13 16.87 5.64
C ARG A 95 4.70 17.10 4.25
N PHE A 96 4.74 18.38 3.86
CA PHE A 96 5.42 18.80 2.64
C PHE A 96 6.94 18.59 2.76
N ARG A 97 7.56 18.03 1.72
CA ARG A 97 8.99 17.72 1.69
C ARG A 97 9.75 18.50 0.63
N LEU A 98 9.22 18.55 -0.59
CA LEU A 98 9.92 19.12 -1.73
C LEU A 98 8.92 19.59 -2.78
N HIS A 99 9.18 20.76 -3.38
CA HIS A 99 8.52 21.23 -4.59
C HIS A 99 9.49 21.13 -5.76
N VAL A 100 8.98 20.70 -6.91
CA VAL A 100 9.72 20.65 -8.17
C VAL A 100 8.86 21.28 -9.26
N GLY A 101 9.49 22.18 -10.03
CA GLY A 101 8.91 22.73 -11.25
C GLY A 101 8.80 24.25 -11.26
N PRO A 102 8.07 24.80 -12.25
CA PRO A 102 7.38 24.07 -13.30
C PRO A 102 8.33 23.26 -14.21
N LEU A 103 7.88 22.09 -14.65
CA LEU A 103 8.52 21.24 -15.66
C LEU A 103 7.67 21.24 -16.94
N ASP A 104 8.30 21.06 -18.09
CA ASP A 104 7.58 20.88 -19.36
C ASP A 104 7.01 19.46 -19.44
N GLY A 105 5.69 19.34 -19.60
CA GLY A 105 4.97 18.08 -19.78
C GLY A 105 4.53 17.89 -21.23
N THR A 106 4.59 16.65 -21.69
CA THR A 106 4.12 16.23 -23.01
C THR A 106 3.23 14.99 -22.92
N PRO A 107 2.33 14.78 -23.90
CA PRO A 107 1.68 13.49 -24.07
C PRO A 107 2.75 12.41 -24.29
N GLN A 108 2.64 11.31 -23.56
CA GLN A 108 3.46 10.12 -23.74
C GLN A 108 2.71 9.14 -24.66
N PRO A 109 3.40 8.16 -25.27
CA PRO A 109 2.74 7.14 -26.09
C PRO A 109 1.64 6.39 -25.34
N ALA A 110 0.64 5.90 -26.07
CA ALA A 110 -0.33 4.97 -25.52
C ALA A 110 0.37 3.69 -25.05
N CYS A 111 -0.04 3.15 -23.92
CA CYS A 111 0.63 2.00 -23.31
C CYS A 111 0.38 0.73 -24.15
N PRO A 112 1.44 0.00 -24.55
CA PRO A 112 1.30 -1.30 -25.20
C PRO A 112 0.37 -2.27 -24.45
N THR A 113 -0.36 -3.07 -25.23
CA THR A 113 -1.29 -4.09 -24.70
C THR A 113 -0.95 -5.48 -25.25
N ASP A 114 -1.07 -6.51 -24.41
CA ASP A 114 -1.03 -7.90 -24.83
C ASP A 114 -2.47 -8.45 -24.88
N PRO A 115 -3.02 -8.76 -26.07
CA PRO A 115 -4.39 -9.23 -26.20
C PRO A 115 -4.61 -10.63 -25.59
N SER A 116 -3.57 -11.44 -25.46
CA SER A 116 -3.65 -12.78 -24.88
C SER A 116 -3.79 -12.69 -23.37
N THR A 117 -2.93 -11.92 -22.71
CA THR A 117 -2.88 -11.87 -21.23
C THR A 117 -3.69 -10.71 -20.64
N GLY A 118 -4.04 -9.70 -21.44
CA GLY A 118 -4.63 -8.45 -20.98
C GLY A 118 -3.64 -7.48 -20.34
N LEU A 119 -2.34 -7.78 -20.39
CA LEU A 119 -1.30 -6.90 -19.84
C LEU A 119 -1.33 -5.53 -20.52
N ILE A 120 -1.33 -4.47 -19.72
CA ILE A 120 -1.13 -3.08 -20.16
C ILE A 120 0.10 -2.56 -19.43
N ALA A 121 1.14 -2.19 -20.17
CA ALA A 121 2.39 -1.69 -19.59
C ALA A 121 2.94 -0.58 -20.50
N CYS A 122 3.13 0.61 -19.92
CA CYS A 122 3.60 1.79 -20.62
C CYS A 122 5.12 1.73 -20.82
N ASP A 123 5.61 2.35 -21.89
CA ASP A 123 7.03 2.52 -22.23
C ASP A 123 7.44 4.00 -22.18
N TRP A 124 6.81 4.75 -21.27
CA TRP A 124 7.01 6.18 -21.11
C TRP A 124 8.47 6.50 -20.78
N THR A 125 8.93 7.67 -21.23
CA THR A 125 10.27 8.15 -20.87
C THR A 125 10.24 8.82 -19.50
N SER A 126 11.27 8.58 -18.67
CA SER A 126 11.40 9.22 -17.36
C SER A 126 11.31 10.74 -17.50
N SER A 127 10.43 11.34 -16.71
CA SER A 127 10.15 12.78 -16.73
C SER A 127 10.88 13.52 -15.61
N TYR A 128 11.10 12.86 -14.48
CA TYR A 128 11.83 13.39 -13.33
C TYR A 128 12.42 12.24 -12.50
N THR A 129 13.61 12.43 -11.95
CA THR A 129 14.21 11.48 -11.00
C THR A 129 14.40 12.14 -9.65
N LEU A 130 13.72 11.63 -8.64
CA LEU A 130 13.92 12.04 -7.25
C LEU A 130 15.09 11.25 -6.67
N THR A 131 16.14 11.93 -6.22
CA THR A 131 17.09 11.34 -5.26
C THR A 131 16.56 11.61 -3.86
N VAL A 132 16.16 10.55 -3.15
CA VAL A 132 15.57 10.65 -1.81
C VAL A 132 16.64 11.11 -0.82
N PRO A 133 16.50 12.30 -0.20
CA PRO A 133 17.43 12.77 0.81
C PRO A 133 17.49 11.82 2.03
N GLY A 134 18.65 11.72 2.67
CA GLY A 134 18.86 10.84 3.83
C GLY A 134 18.06 11.21 5.08
N ASP A 135 17.46 12.40 5.14
CA ASP A 135 16.60 12.87 6.24
C ASP A 135 15.11 12.60 6.00
N TRP A 136 14.75 11.91 4.92
CA TRP A 136 13.37 11.48 4.66
C TRP A 136 13.01 10.28 5.54
N THR A 137 12.31 10.55 6.64
CA THR A 137 11.78 9.52 7.55
C THR A 137 10.98 8.47 6.79
N THR A 138 11.27 7.18 7.03
CA THR A 138 10.53 6.07 6.41
C THR A 138 9.01 6.24 6.54
N GLY A 139 8.28 5.85 5.50
CA GLY A 139 6.84 6.08 5.41
C GLY A 139 6.31 5.91 4.00
N THR A 140 4.99 6.02 3.86
CA THR A 140 4.33 6.21 2.56
C THR A 140 4.45 7.67 2.12
N TYR A 141 4.83 7.86 0.85
CA TYR A 141 4.99 9.15 0.21
C TYR A 141 4.10 9.24 -1.03
N VAL A 142 3.65 10.46 -1.32
CA VAL A 142 3.01 10.79 -2.59
C VAL A 142 3.76 11.92 -3.28
N ALA A 143 3.96 11.77 -4.58
CA ALA A 143 4.23 12.88 -5.48
C ALA A 143 2.88 13.38 -6.02
N LEU A 144 2.45 14.55 -5.57
CA LEU A 144 1.26 15.23 -6.07
C LEU A 144 1.65 15.99 -7.35
N LEU A 145 1.19 15.47 -8.49
CA LEU A 145 1.35 16.10 -9.79
C LEU A 145 0.27 17.17 -9.95
N THR A 146 0.61 18.38 -10.38
CA THR A 146 -0.37 19.44 -10.71
C THR A 146 -0.02 20.08 -12.05
N ASN A 147 -0.88 19.96 -13.06
CA ASN A 147 -0.66 20.61 -14.35
C ASN A 147 -1.04 22.11 -14.31
N ALA A 148 -0.67 22.87 -15.35
CA ALA A 148 -0.93 24.31 -15.44
C ALA A 148 -2.42 24.70 -15.38
N GLN A 149 -3.32 23.76 -15.71
CA GLN A 149 -4.77 23.93 -15.59
C GLN A 149 -5.32 23.59 -14.20
N GLY A 150 -4.47 23.13 -13.28
CA GLY A 150 -4.84 22.77 -11.91
C GLY A 150 -5.34 21.34 -11.74
N TYR A 151 -5.30 20.48 -12.78
CA TYR A 151 -5.62 19.06 -12.61
C TYR A 151 -4.51 18.33 -11.87
N GLN A 152 -4.92 17.38 -11.01
CA GLN A 152 -4.03 16.71 -10.08
C GLN A 152 -4.13 15.18 -10.14
N ASN A 153 -3.01 14.52 -9.89
CA ASN A 153 -2.90 13.06 -9.77
C ASN A 153 -1.74 12.70 -8.85
N TYR A 154 -1.83 11.59 -8.12
CA TYR A 154 -0.78 11.08 -7.25
C TYR A 154 0.12 10.09 -7.96
N VAL A 155 1.39 10.04 -7.53
CA VAL A 155 2.23 8.85 -7.66
C VAL A 155 2.64 8.40 -6.26
N LEU A 156 2.22 7.20 -5.87
CA LEU A 156 2.48 6.60 -4.56
C LEU A 156 3.81 5.82 -4.55
N PHE A 157 4.59 5.93 -3.48
CA PHE A 157 5.75 5.08 -3.23
C PHE A 157 6.13 5.07 -1.75
N VAL A 158 6.83 4.02 -1.30
CA VAL A 158 7.37 3.92 0.06
C VAL A 158 8.82 4.38 0.10
N VAL A 159 9.17 5.17 1.12
CA VAL A 159 10.57 5.45 1.46
C VAL A 159 10.99 4.54 2.61
N LYS A 160 12.09 3.82 2.43
CA LYS A 160 12.66 2.87 3.38
C LYS A 160 13.91 3.45 4.03
N ASP A 161 14.12 3.16 5.31
CA ASP A 161 15.32 3.56 6.07
C ASP A 161 16.28 2.40 6.35
N GLY A 162 15.90 1.16 6.03
CA GLY A 162 16.71 -0.05 6.27
C GLY A 162 16.98 -0.33 7.75
N ARG A 163 16.33 0.39 8.66
CA ARG A 163 16.56 0.34 10.10
C ARG A 163 15.84 -0.85 10.73
N ALA A 164 16.45 -1.48 11.72
CA ALA A 164 15.73 -2.38 12.62
C ALA A 164 14.79 -1.57 13.52
N ALA A 165 13.50 -1.88 13.48
CA ALA A 165 12.45 -1.20 14.23
C ALA A 165 11.58 -2.21 14.99
N PRO A 166 10.89 -1.83 16.07
CA PRO A 166 9.94 -2.73 16.73
C PRO A 166 8.87 -3.27 15.79
N LEU A 167 8.35 -2.44 14.88
CA LEU A 167 7.30 -2.80 13.93
C LEU A 167 7.74 -2.56 12.49
N LEU A 168 7.35 -3.48 11.59
CA LEU A 168 7.44 -3.35 10.14
C LEU A 168 6.02 -3.32 9.59
N TYR A 169 5.67 -2.25 8.88
CA TYR A 169 4.43 -2.15 8.13
C TYR A 169 4.68 -2.45 6.66
N GLN A 170 3.85 -3.31 6.08
CA GLN A 170 3.84 -3.62 4.66
C GLN A 170 2.66 -2.92 3.97
N GLU A 171 2.94 -2.10 2.96
CA GLU A 171 1.94 -1.54 2.06
C GLU A 171 1.57 -2.55 0.97
N ALA A 172 0.27 -2.78 0.76
CA ALA A 172 -0.28 -3.84 -0.09
C ALA A 172 -0.37 -3.47 -1.59
N VAL A 173 0.73 -2.95 -2.16
CA VAL A 173 0.79 -2.50 -3.55
C VAL A 173 0.49 -3.58 -4.60
N THR A 174 0.70 -4.87 -4.31
CA THR A 174 0.28 -5.96 -5.22
C THR A 174 -1.22 -6.07 -5.33
N THR A 175 -1.93 -5.86 -4.21
CA THR A 175 -3.39 -5.82 -4.20
C THR A 175 -3.87 -4.57 -4.93
N TYR A 176 -3.22 -3.42 -4.74
CA TYR A 176 -3.59 -2.21 -5.47
C TYR A 176 -3.51 -2.42 -6.99
N GLU A 177 -2.44 -3.06 -7.45
CA GLU A 177 -2.23 -3.32 -8.88
C GLU A 177 -3.13 -4.45 -9.41
N ALA A 178 -3.46 -5.46 -8.60
CA ALA A 178 -4.44 -6.49 -8.96
C ALA A 178 -5.83 -5.92 -9.26
N TYR A 179 -6.21 -4.85 -8.55
CA TYR A 179 -7.47 -4.13 -8.74
C TYR A 179 -7.39 -2.96 -9.72
N ASN A 180 -6.17 -2.59 -10.15
CA ASN A 180 -5.94 -1.45 -11.02
C ASN A 180 -6.48 -1.72 -12.44
N ASP A 181 -7.60 -1.08 -12.78
CA ASP A 181 -8.22 -1.15 -14.11
C ASP A 181 -7.72 -0.06 -15.07
N TYR A 182 -6.60 0.60 -14.78
CA TYR A 182 -6.10 1.70 -15.61
C TYR A 182 -5.91 1.30 -17.09
N PRO A 183 -6.37 2.13 -18.04
CA PRO A 183 -7.21 3.32 -17.82
C PRO A 183 -8.67 2.92 -17.55
N ASN A 184 -9.30 3.46 -16.51
CA ASN A 184 -10.74 3.26 -16.29
C ASN A 184 -11.57 4.18 -17.20
N ASP A 185 -11.52 3.86 -18.49
CA ASP A 185 -12.22 4.55 -19.58
C ASP A 185 -13.55 3.87 -19.96
N GLY A 186 -13.86 2.72 -19.36
CA GLY A 186 -15.02 1.89 -19.70
C GLY A 186 -14.90 1.13 -21.03
N VAL A 187 -13.71 1.08 -21.64
CA VAL A 187 -13.49 0.55 -22.98
C VAL A 187 -12.30 -0.40 -23.05
N THR A 188 -11.13 -0.01 -22.51
CA THR A 188 -9.86 -0.74 -22.70
C THR A 188 -9.18 -1.17 -21.40
N GLY A 189 -9.48 -0.50 -20.29
CA GLY A 189 -8.94 -0.81 -18.97
C GLY A 189 -9.14 -2.25 -18.53
N LYS A 190 -8.14 -2.84 -17.89
CA LYS A 190 -8.19 -4.21 -17.36
C LYS A 190 -7.46 -4.32 -16.03
N SER A 191 -8.05 -5.12 -15.14
CA SER A 191 -7.49 -5.59 -13.87
C SER A 191 -7.55 -7.12 -13.82
N LEU A 192 -7.22 -7.74 -12.67
CA LEU A 192 -7.40 -9.18 -12.47
C LEU A 192 -8.86 -9.60 -12.20
N TYR A 193 -9.84 -8.70 -12.34
CA TYR A 193 -11.25 -8.97 -12.11
C TYR A 193 -12.12 -8.62 -13.32
N THR A 194 -13.12 -9.47 -13.57
CA THR A 194 -14.05 -9.30 -14.69
C THR A 194 -14.94 -8.07 -14.54
N TYR A 195 -15.36 -7.73 -13.32
CA TYR A 195 -16.37 -6.69 -13.08
C TYR A 195 -15.91 -5.27 -13.41
N ASN A 196 -14.60 -5.01 -13.45
CA ASN A 196 -14.01 -3.72 -13.81
C ASN A 196 -13.01 -3.83 -14.97
N SER A 197 -13.10 -4.89 -15.77
CA SER A 197 -12.28 -5.05 -16.97
C SER A 197 -13.14 -4.94 -18.22
N TYR A 198 -12.60 -4.28 -19.25
CA TYR A 198 -13.33 -3.92 -20.45
C TYR A 198 -12.63 -4.44 -21.72
N GLY A 199 -13.32 -4.39 -22.86
CA GLY A 199 -12.78 -4.78 -24.15
C GLY A 199 -12.80 -6.29 -24.41
N ALA A 200 -11.89 -6.76 -25.27
CA ALA A 200 -11.86 -8.15 -25.73
C ALA A 200 -11.48 -9.13 -24.61
N ASN A 201 -11.97 -10.38 -24.72
CA ASN A 201 -11.62 -11.46 -23.80
C ASN A 201 -10.15 -11.83 -23.92
N THR A 202 -9.55 -12.19 -22.79
CA THR A 202 -8.17 -12.71 -22.70
C THR A 202 -8.19 -14.24 -22.63
N VAL A 203 -7.04 -14.86 -22.36
CA VAL A 203 -6.94 -16.31 -22.05
C VAL A 203 -7.79 -16.73 -20.83
N ALA A 204 -8.25 -15.78 -20.01
CA ALA A 204 -9.21 -16.06 -18.94
C ALA A 204 -10.60 -16.48 -19.43
N GLY A 205 -10.91 -16.26 -20.73
CA GLY A 205 -12.24 -16.50 -21.28
C GLY A 205 -13.24 -15.36 -21.05
N ASP A 206 -12.81 -14.31 -20.33
CA ASP A 206 -13.56 -13.08 -20.06
C ASP A 206 -12.64 -11.84 -20.22
N PRO A 207 -13.14 -10.59 -20.09
CA PRO A 207 -12.33 -9.40 -20.28
C PRO A 207 -11.18 -9.18 -19.28
N ARG A 208 -11.14 -9.85 -18.12
CA ARG A 208 -10.07 -9.63 -17.13
C ARG A 208 -8.69 -9.97 -17.66
N ALA A 209 -7.68 -9.28 -17.16
CA ALA A 209 -6.29 -9.67 -17.38
C ALA A 209 -5.92 -10.86 -16.49
N VAL A 210 -4.87 -11.58 -16.91
CA VAL A 210 -4.12 -12.54 -16.06
C VAL A 210 -2.72 -12.01 -15.71
N LYS A 211 -2.36 -10.83 -16.26
CA LYS A 211 -1.12 -10.11 -15.96
C LYS A 211 -1.40 -8.61 -15.84
N VAL A 212 -0.87 -7.97 -14.80
CA VAL A 212 -0.95 -6.52 -14.55
C VAL A 212 0.45 -5.97 -14.22
N SER A 213 0.67 -4.66 -14.38
CA SER A 213 2.02 -4.08 -14.37
C SER A 213 2.11 -2.83 -13.51
N PHE A 214 3.19 -2.70 -12.74
CA PHE A 214 3.52 -1.44 -12.08
C PHE A 214 4.05 -0.36 -13.04
N ASP A 215 4.34 -0.72 -14.31
CA ASP A 215 4.75 0.23 -15.35
C ASP A 215 3.55 0.93 -16.00
N ARG A 216 2.58 1.36 -15.19
CA ARG A 216 1.44 2.19 -15.58
C ARG A 216 0.91 2.95 -14.36
N PRO A 217 0.18 4.07 -14.56
CA PRO A 217 -0.50 4.75 -13.47
C PRO A 217 -1.49 3.84 -12.74
N TYR A 218 -1.72 4.13 -11.45
CA TYR A 218 -2.93 3.68 -10.80
C TYR A 218 -4.14 4.46 -11.34
N THR A 219 -5.25 3.75 -11.50
CA THR A 219 -6.55 4.29 -11.88
C THR A 219 -7.00 5.47 -11.01
N ALA A 220 -7.89 6.29 -11.55
CA ALA A 220 -8.50 7.44 -10.86
C ALA A 220 -7.46 8.45 -10.31
N ASN A 221 -7.35 8.63 -9.00
CA ASN A 221 -6.50 9.66 -8.41
C ASN A 221 -5.01 9.28 -8.36
N GLY A 222 -4.63 8.05 -8.73
CA GLY A 222 -3.24 7.60 -8.74
C GLY A 222 -2.70 7.07 -7.40
N SER A 223 -3.52 6.97 -6.35
CA SER A 223 -3.07 6.51 -5.02
C SER A 223 -3.21 5.00 -4.79
N GLY A 224 -3.55 4.22 -5.81
CA GLY A 224 -4.00 2.83 -5.62
C GLY A 224 -5.16 2.80 -4.62
N GLN A 225 -5.13 1.84 -3.69
CA GLN A 225 -6.13 1.75 -2.63
C GLN A 225 -5.69 2.35 -1.29
N PHE A 226 -4.49 2.92 -1.19
CA PHE A 226 -3.91 3.41 0.06
C PHE A 226 -4.81 4.42 0.80
N PHE A 227 -5.33 5.44 0.10
CA PHE A 227 -6.20 6.44 0.71
C PHE A 227 -7.62 5.95 1.03
N TYR A 228 -8.04 4.81 0.45
CA TYR A 228 -9.31 4.19 0.80
C TYR A 228 -9.19 3.38 2.10
N TRP A 229 -8.06 2.71 2.31
CA TRP A 229 -7.96 1.64 3.28
C TRP A 229 -6.87 1.86 4.34
N GLU A 230 -5.62 2.06 3.92
CA GLU A 230 -4.46 1.95 4.81
C GLU A 230 -4.09 3.26 5.52
N VAL A 231 -4.43 4.41 4.93
CA VAL A 231 -4.11 5.73 5.50
C VAL A 231 -4.62 5.90 6.94
N TYR A 232 -5.76 5.30 7.30
CA TYR A 232 -6.31 5.40 8.65
C TYR A 232 -5.43 4.68 9.68
N TYR A 233 -4.96 3.48 9.33
CA TYR A 233 -4.09 2.69 10.19
C TYR A 233 -2.72 3.36 10.33
N VAL A 234 -2.12 3.83 9.23
CA VAL A 234 -0.87 4.59 9.24
C VAL A 234 -0.97 5.79 10.17
N ARG A 235 -2.03 6.60 10.02
CA ARG A 235 -2.24 7.78 10.87
C ARG A 235 -2.47 7.42 12.33
N TRP A 236 -3.17 6.33 12.62
CA TRP A 236 -3.38 5.84 13.98
C TRP A 236 -2.07 5.34 14.60
N LEU A 237 -1.30 4.54 13.88
CA LEU A 237 -0.01 3.99 14.31
C LEU A 237 0.94 5.13 14.68
N GLU A 238 1.06 6.12 13.80
CA GLU A 238 1.94 7.26 14.04
C GLU A 238 1.43 8.17 15.15
N ARG A 239 0.12 8.43 15.23
CA ARG A 239 -0.49 9.23 16.31
C ARG A 239 -0.15 8.67 17.69
N ASN A 240 -0.14 7.35 17.82
CA ASN A 240 0.16 6.66 19.07
C ASN A 240 1.67 6.53 19.35
N GLY A 241 2.53 7.02 18.45
CA GLY A 241 3.97 7.06 18.66
C GLY A 241 4.64 5.69 18.61
N TYR A 242 4.06 4.73 17.90
CA TYR A 242 4.71 3.45 17.63
C TYR A 242 5.98 3.67 16.80
N ASP A 243 7.04 2.93 17.11
CA ASP A 243 8.27 2.93 16.32
C ASP A 243 8.14 1.89 15.19
N VAL A 244 7.89 2.39 13.98
CA VAL A 244 7.61 1.61 12.79
C VAL A 244 8.57 1.97 11.66
N THR A 245 8.96 0.98 10.86
CA THR A 245 9.55 1.17 9.53
C THR A 245 8.61 0.61 8.46
N TYR A 246 8.72 1.10 7.23
CA TYR A 246 7.79 0.82 6.13
C TYR A 246 8.47 0.03 5.02
N THR A 247 7.70 -0.86 4.38
CA THR A 247 8.10 -1.65 3.22
C THR A 247 6.89 -1.88 2.31
N THR A 248 7.10 -2.43 1.12
CA THR A 248 6.01 -2.95 0.27
C THR A 248 6.04 -4.49 0.21
N ASP A 249 4.95 -5.12 -0.20
CA ASP A 249 4.92 -6.55 -0.51
C ASP A 249 5.98 -6.99 -1.55
N VAL A 250 6.27 -6.14 -2.54
CA VAL A 250 7.34 -6.36 -3.54
C VAL A 250 8.71 -6.48 -2.87
N ASP A 251 8.93 -5.72 -1.81
CA ASP A 251 10.16 -5.81 -1.01
C ASP A 251 10.22 -7.08 -0.17
N THR A 252 9.08 -7.51 0.39
CA THR A 252 8.97 -8.80 1.09
C THR A 252 9.24 -9.97 0.16
N HIS A 253 8.74 -9.92 -1.07
CA HIS A 253 9.10 -10.88 -2.12
C HIS A 253 10.60 -10.86 -2.43
N ALA A 254 11.18 -9.68 -2.66
CA ALA A 254 12.57 -9.54 -3.06
C ALA A 254 13.59 -9.85 -1.94
N ASN A 255 13.23 -9.58 -0.68
CA ASN A 255 14.11 -9.74 0.47
C ASN A 255 13.32 -10.10 1.75
N GLY A 256 12.70 -11.27 1.76
CA GLY A 256 11.92 -11.77 2.90
C GLY A 256 12.69 -11.87 4.23
N GLY A 257 14.02 -11.98 4.18
CA GLY A 257 14.86 -11.97 5.38
C GLY A 257 14.79 -10.65 6.18
N ALA A 258 14.38 -9.55 5.55
CA ALA A 258 14.23 -8.26 6.21
C ALA A 258 13.15 -8.25 7.30
N LEU A 259 12.18 -9.16 7.26
CA LEU A 259 11.11 -9.28 8.26
C LEU A 259 11.69 -9.59 9.65
N LEU A 260 12.85 -10.26 9.71
CA LEU A 260 13.56 -10.60 10.96
C LEU A 260 14.16 -9.38 11.67
N ASN A 261 14.23 -8.23 11.01
CA ASN A 261 14.74 -6.99 11.59
C ASN A 261 13.70 -6.29 12.49
N SER A 262 12.52 -6.88 12.65
CA SER A 262 11.43 -6.33 13.48
C SER A 262 10.90 -7.32 14.50
N LYS A 263 10.17 -6.81 15.50
CA LYS A 263 9.48 -7.64 16.51
C LYS A 263 8.04 -7.95 16.11
N GLY A 264 7.44 -7.11 15.27
CA GLY A 264 6.14 -7.33 14.66
C GLY A 264 6.16 -7.00 13.18
N PHE A 265 5.53 -7.83 12.36
CA PHE A 265 5.18 -7.58 10.97
C PHE A 265 3.68 -7.28 10.90
N LEU A 266 3.30 -6.23 10.16
CA LEU A 266 1.92 -5.73 10.07
C LEU A 266 1.45 -5.80 8.61
N SER A 267 0.43 -6.61 8.36
CA SER A 267 -0.36 -6.64 7.13
C SER A 267 -1.73 -6.02 7.45
N VAL A 268 -2.16 -5.04 6.65
CA VAL A 268 -3.19 -4.09 7.05
C VAL A 268 -4.21 -3.87 5.93
N ALA A 269 -5.47 -3.73 6.34
CA ALA A 269 -6.62 -3.37 5.53
C ALA A 269 -7.04 -4.35 4.42
N HIS A 270 -6.35 -4.40 3.27
CA HIS A 270 -6.68 -5.33 2.18
C HIS A 270 -5.41 -5.76 1.44
N ASP A 271 -4.82 -6.87 1.91
CA ASP A 271 -3.52 -7.39 1.46
C ASP A 271 -3.66 -8.80 0.88
N GLU A 272 -4.45 -8.91 -0.18
CA GLU A 272 -4.98 -10.17 -0.75
C GLU A 272 -4.01 -10.94 -1.65
N TYR A 273 -3.10 -10.24 -2.36
CA TYR A 273 -2.28 -10.84 -3.42
C TYR A 273 -0.83 -11.08 -2.98
N TRP A 274 -0.49 -12.33 -2.69
CA TRP A 274 0.82 -12.72 -2.16
C TRP A 274 1.54 -13.69 -3.09
N SER A 275 2.86 -13.56 -3.18
CA SER A 275 3.68 -14.60 -3.82
C SER A 275 3.99 -15.72 -2.83
N ASN A 276 4.36 -16.91 -3.34
CA ASN A 276 4.78 -18.00 -2.45
C ASN A 276 5.98 -17.60 -1.57
N GLU A 277 6.93 -16.84 -2.12
CA GLU A 277 8.09 -16.30 -1.41
C GLU A 277 7.69 -15.36 -0.26
N MET A 278 6.65 -14.54 -0.45
CA MET A 278 6.15 -13.68 0.62
C MET A 278 5.53 -14.49 1.76
N PHE A 279 4.71 -15.50 1.42
CA PHE A 279 4.12 -16.40 2.42
C PHE A 279 5.23 -17.13 3.18
N ASP A 280 6.22 -17.69 2.48
CA ASP A 280 7.38 -18.35 3.09
C ASP A 280 8.18 -17.42 4.00
N ALA A 281 8.39 -16.16 3.59
CA ALA A 281 9.08 -15.17 4.39
C ALA A 281 8.34 -14.86 5.70
N ALA A 282 7.02 -14.65 5.63
CA ALA A 282 6.21 -14.38 6.82
C ALA A 282 6.13 -15.60 7.76
N ALA A 283 5.97 -16.80 7.21
CA ALA A 283 5.99 -18.04 7.99
C ALA A 283 7.35 -18.26 8.68
N ALA A 284 8.45 -18.06 7.96
CA ALA A 284 9.79 -18.16 8.53
C ALA A 284 10.05 -17.10 9.61
N ALA A 285 9.58 -15.86 9.41
CA ALA A 285 9.67 -14.80 10.40
C ALA A 285 8.91 -15.17 11.69
N ARG A 286 7.68 -15.68 11.56
CA ARG A 286 6.89 -16.20 12.69
C ARG A 286 7.64 -17.29 13.43
N ASP A 287 8.16 -18.28 12.70
CA ASP A 287 8.86 -19.43 13.28
C ASP A 287 10.18 -19.01 13.95
N ALA A 288 10.76 -17.87 13.55
CA ALA A 288 11.90 -17.23 14.18
C ALA A 288 11.53 -16.27 15.35
N GLY A 289 10.24 -16.14 15.68
CA GLY A 289 9.76 -15.36 16.82
C GLY A 289 9.34 -13.91 16.53
N VAL A 290 9.18 -13.54 15.25
CA VAL A 290 8.51 -12.29 14.86
C VAL A 290 7.00 -12.45 15.04
N ASN A 291 6.33 -11.48 15.66
CA ASN A 291 4.88 -11.50 15.78
C ASN A 291 4.25 -11.08 14.44
N LEU A 292 3.21 -11.78 13.98
CA LEU A 292 2.45 -11.36 12.80
C LEU A 292 1.14 -10.71 13.26
N GLY A 293 0.85 -9.52 12.76
CA GLY A 293 -0.40 -8.81 12.97
C GLY A 293 -1.13 -8.60 11.66
N PHE A 294 -2.25 -9.30 11.48
CA PHE A 294 -3.15 -9.13 10.35
C PHE A 294 -4.35 -8.28 10.79
N PHE A 295 -4.36 -7.01 10.39
CA PHE A 295 -5.43 -6.04 10.67
C PHE A 295 -6.30 -5.86 9.43
N THR A 296 -6.78 -6.98 8.91
CA THR A 296 -7.38 -7.14 7.59
C THR A 296 -8.28 -8.38 7.58
N SER A 297 -9.07 -8.51 6.52
CA SER A 297 -9.65 -9.79 6.09
C SER A 297 -9.06 -10.12 4.72
N ASP A 298 -9.23 -11.35 4.24
CA ASP A 298 -8.87 -11.73 2.87
C ASP A 298 -7.38 -11.53 2.56
N ALA A 299 -6.51 -11.68 3.57
CA ALA A 299 -5.08 -11.51 3.39
C ALA A 299 -4.45 -12.79 2.86
N ALA A 300 -3.49 -12.63 1.94
CA ALA A 300 -2.80 -13.74 1.30
C ALA A 300 -3.75 -14.81 0.71
N THR A 301 -4.95 -14.42 0.25
CA THR A 301 -5.91 -15.35 -0.38
C THR A 301 -5.42 -15.81 -1.75
N TRP A 302 -5.00 -14.89 -2.62
CA TRP A 302 -4.55 -15.24 -3.97
C TRP A 302 -3.04 -15.44 -4.02
N GLN A 303 -2.63 -16.60 -4.53
CA GLN A 303 -1.25 -16.80 -4.95
C GLN A 303 -1.01 -16.11 -6.29
N MET A 304 0.01 -15.26 -6.33
CA MET A 304 0.51 -14.61 -7.54
C MET A 304 1.99 -14.95 -7.78
N ARG A 305 2.49 -14.61 -8.97
CA ARG A 305 3.91 -14.63 -9.31
C ARG A 305 4.36 -13.27 -9.83
N PHE A 306 5.66 -13.02 -9.76
CA PHE A 306 6.28 -11.88 -10.40
C PHE A 306 7.01 -12.26 -11.70
N GLU A 307 6.96 -11.34 -12.67
CA GLU A 307 7.80 -11.33 -13.85
C GLU A 307 8.52 -9.97 -13.97
N ALA A 308 9.60 -9.95 -14.77
CA ALA A 308 10.26 -8.70 -15.13
C ALA A 308 9.41 -7.89 -16.12
N SER A 309 9.61 -6.58 -16.15
CA SER A 309 9.06 -5.71 -17.19
C SER A 309 9.66 -6.05 -18.57
N ALA A 310 9.07 -5.49 -19.62
CA ALA A 310 9.63 -5.57 -20.97
C ALA A 310 11.07 -5.00 -21.08
N SER A 311 11.44 -4.07 -20.19
CA SER A 311 12.80 -3.52 -20.09
C SER A 311 13.74 -4.33 -19.20
N GLY A 312 13.27 -5.44 -18.62
CA GLY A 312 14.07 -6.34 -17.79
C GLY A 312 14.15 -5.95 -16.30
N SER A 313 13.37 -4.97 -15.86
CA SER A 313 13.31 -4.62 -14.43
C SER A 313 12.53 -5.68 -13.68
N ALA A 314 13.12 -6.28 -12.64
CA ALA A 314 12.50 -7.37 -11.88
C ALA A 314 11.22 -6.91 -11.16
N ASN A 315 10.28 -7.85 -10.95
CA ASN A 315 9.10 -7.70 -10.11
C ASN A 315 8.19 -6.52 -10.51
N ARG A 316 8.06 -6.28 -11.82
CA ARG A 316 7.22 -5.21 -12.36
C ARG A 316 5.88 -5.71 -12.90
N VAL A 317 5.77 -7.01 -13.18
CA VAL A 317 4.54 -7.63 -13.68
C VAL A 317 4.05 -8.65 -12.66
N ILE A 318 2.79 -8.51 -12.23
CA ILE A 318 2.09 -9.50 -11.41
C ILE A 318 1.34 -10.45 -12.34
N VAL A 319 1.47 -11.74 -12.09
CA VAL A 319 0.81 -12.82 -12.85
C VAL A 319 -0.14 -13.55 -11.92
N CYS A 320 -1.42 -13.63 -12.30
CA CYS A 320 -2.42 -14.42 -11.61
C CYS A 320 -3.53 -14.86 -12.57
N TYR A 321 -3.58 -16.16 -12.86
CA TYR A 321 -4.56 -16.74 -13.77
C TYR A 321 -5.91 -16.97 -13.09
N LYS A 322 -5.93 -17.12 -11.76
CA LYS A 322 -7.12 -17.45 -10.94
C LYS A 322 -7.82 -18.76 -11.34
N ASP A 323 -7.15 -19.58 -12.14
CA ASP A 323 -7.64 -20.86 -12.62
C ASP A 323 -6.44 -21.73 -13.02
N ALA A 324 -6.29 -22.86 -12.33
CA ALA A 324 -5.20 -23.81 -12.57
C ALA A 324 -5.24 -24.42 -13.97
N ALA A 325 -6.40 -24.50 -14.63
CA ALA A 325 -6.52 -25.12 -15.94
C ALA A 325 -5.87 -24.30 -17.07
N ILE A 326 -5.77 -22.98 -16.89
CA ILE A 326 -5.19 -22.05 -17.87
C ILE A 326 -3.82 -21.52 -17.46
N ASP A 327 -3.38 -21.78 -16.23
CA ASP A 327 -2.05 -21.38 -15.77
C ASP A 327 -0.96 -22.25 -16.43
N PRO A 328 0.00 -21.67 -17.18
CA PRO A 328 1.08 -22.43 -17.79
C PRO A 328 2.08 -23.02 -16.76
N VAL A 329 2.04 -22.56 -15.51
CA VAL A 329 2.92 -23.04 -14.43
C VAL A 329 2.10 -23.87 -13.43
N GLN A 330 2.42 -25.16 -13.38
CA GLN A 330 1.77 -26.14 -12.51
C GLN A 330 2.64 -26.47 -11.29
N GLY A 331 2.04 -26.56 -10.11
CA GLY A 331 2.71 -26.97 -8.88
C GLY A 331 2.64 -25.92 -7.76
N PRO A 332 3.69 -25.78 -6.93
CA PRO A 332 3.65 -24.93 -5.74
C PRO A 332 3.39 -23.45 -6.02
N THR A 333 3.68 -22.95 -7.22
CA THR A 333 3.51 -21.55 -7.61
C THR A 333 2.37 -21.32 -8.59
N THR A 334 1.46 -22.30 -8.78
CA THR A 334 0.24 -22.11 -9.57
C THR A 334 -0.63 -21.00 -8.99
N THR A 335 -1.14 -20.11 -9.82
CA THR A 335 -1.81 -18.88 -9.40
C THR A 335 -3.31 -19.08 -9.26
N VAL A 336 -3.66 -19.74 -8.16
CA VAL A 336 -5.02 -19.94 -7.64
C VAL A 336 -5.09 -19.40 -6.22
N GLU A 337 -6.22 -19.57 -5.52
CA GLU A 337 -6.23 -19.31 -4.09
C GLU A 337 -5.22 -20.21 -3.38
N PHE A 338 -4.51 -19.69 -2.38
CA PHE A 338 -3.46 -20.42 -1.67
C PHE A 338 -3.96 -21.76 -1.12
N ARG A 339 -5.21 -21.80 -0.63
CA ARG A 339 -5.86 -23.02 -0.12
C ARG A 339 -6.18 -24.06 -1.18
N ASP A 340 -6.36 -23.66 -2.43
CA ASP A 340 -6.88 -24.54 -3.48
C ASP A 340 -5.78 -25.42 -4.08
N PRO A 341 -6.14 -26.62 -4.60
CA PRO A 341 -5.20 -27.41 -5.40
C PRO A 341 -4.75 -26.64 -6.66
N PRO A 342 -3.47 -26.76 -7.07
CA PRO A 342 -2.45 -27.68 -6.54
C PRO A 342 -1.64 -27.12 -5.37
N VAL A 343 -1.88 -25.87 -4.93
CA VAL A 343 -1.08 -25.18 -3.90
C VAL A 343 -1.32 -25.79 -2.52
N ASN A 344 -2.58 -26.05 -2.16
CA ASN A 344 -2.98 -26.74 -0.91
C ASN A 344 -2.38 -26.14 0.37
N ARG A 345 -2.27 -24.80 0.43
CA ARG A 345 -1.61 -24.06 1.50
C ARG A 345 -2.56 -23.00 2.09
N PRO A 346 -3.60 -23.39 2.84
CA PRO A 346 -4.58 -22.44 3.33
C PRO A 346 -3.96 -21.38 4.24
N GLU A 347 -4.45 -20.16 4.11
CA GLU A 347 -4.01 -18.92 4.75
C GLU A 347 -4.03 -19.04 6.27
N GLN A 348 -4.96 -19.82 6.81
CA GLN A 348 -5.04 -20.14 8.25
C GLN A 348 -3.76 -20.77 8.82
N THR A 349 -2.92 -21.37 7.98
CA THR A 349 -1.61 -21.88 8.40
C THR A 349 -0.62 -20.76 8.72
N LEU A 350 -0.90 -19.52 8.30
CA LEU A 350 -0.15 -18.30 8.57
C LEU A 350 -0.87 -17.36 9.55
N GLU A 351 -2.13 -17.01 9.26
CA GLU A 351 -2.88 -15.98 10.00
C GLU A 351 -3.80 -16.54 11.10
N GLY A 352 -4.02 -17.86 11.13
CA GLY A 352 -4.87 -18.54 12.12
C GLY A 352 -6.39 -18.51 11.82
N VAL A 353 -6.81 -17.74 10.82
CA VAL A 353 -8.17 -17.69 10.27
C VAL A 353 -8.12 -17.83 8.74
N GLN A 354 -9.27 -17.87 8.08
CA GLN A 354 -9.31 -17.92 6.62
C GLN A 354 -10.48 -17.07 6.11
N PHE A 355 -10.34 -16.51 4.90
CA PHE A 355 -11.46 -15.88 4.21
C PHE A 355 -12.64 -16.85 4.06
N THR A 356 -13.86 -16.34 4.28
CA THR A 356 -15.10 -17.14 4.20
C THR A 356 -16.17 -16.48 3.36
N SER A 357 -16.30 -15.16 3.45
CA SER A 357 -17.31 -14.38 2.76
C SER A 357 -16.97 -12.90 2.79
N SER A 358 -17.59 -12.14 1.91
CA SER A 358 -17.53 -10.68 1.87
C SER A 358 -18.90 -10.07 2.16
N ILE A 359 -18.88 -8.82 2.61
CA ILE A 359 -20.06 -7.96 2.68
C ILE A 359 -20.09 -7.05 1.44
N ALA A 360 -21.29 -6.58 1.06
CA ALA A 360 -21.40 -5.61 -0.02
C ALA A 360 -20.56 -4.37 0.28
N PHE A 361 -19.88 -3.82 -0.74
CA PHE A 361 -19.06 -2.63 -0.58
C PHE A 361 -19.88 -1.46 -0.01
N GLY A 362 -19.35 -0.80 1.03
CA GLY A 362 -20.06 0.25 1.78
C GLY A 362 -21.09 -0.26 2.80
N GLY A 363 -21.37 -1.56 2.82
CA GLY A 363 -22.12 -2.21 3.87
C GLY A 363 -21.30 -2.31 5.17
N THR A 364 -21.99 -2.36 6.30
CA THR A 364 -21.37 -2.64 7.60
C THR A 364 -22.15 -3.75 8.29
N VAL A 365 -21.42 -4.59 9.03
CA VAL A 365 -21.99 -5.57 9.94
C VAL A 365 -21.38 -5.33 11.32
N PRO A 366 -22.17 -5.48 12.40
CA PRO A 366 -21.63 -5.31 13.74
C PRO A 366 -20.54 -6.35 14.01
N TYR A 367 -19.45 -5.92 14.63
CA TYR A 367 -18.48 -6.83 15.22
C TYR A 367 -18.99 -7.20 16.62
N VAL A 368 -19.34 -8.46 16.85
CA VAL A 368 -19.81 -8.91 18.16
C VAL A 368 -18.62 -9.39 18.99
N VAL A 369 -18.41 -8.75 20.14
CA VAL A 369 -17.35 -9.10 21.07
C VAL A 369 -17.62 -10.49 21.65
N THR A 370 -16.62 -11.36 21.56
CA THR A 370 -16.60 -12.68 22.19
C THR A 370 -15.25 -12.90 22.85
N ASN A 371 -15.19 -13.69 23.93
CA ASN A 371 -13.96 -13.90 24.69
C ASN A 371 -13.34 -12.58 25.18
N SER A 372 -14.17 -11.68 25.72
CA SER A 372 -13.79 -10.38 26.30
C SER A 372 -12.76 -10.48 27.44
N SER A 373 -12.53 -11.66 28.00
CA SER A 373 -11.43 -11.93 28.95
C SER A 373 -10.04 -11.99 28.30
N SER A 374 -9.96 -12.07 26.96
CA SER A 374 -8.69 -12.04 26.23
C SER A 374 -7.93 -10.75 26.49
N TRP A 375 -6.59 -10.84 26.55
CA TRP A 375 -5.71 -9.69 26.72
C TRP A 375 -5.89 -8.63 25.62
N VAL A 376 -6.38 -9.02 24.44
CA VAL A 376 -6.67 -8.12 23.31
C VAL A 376 -7.72 -7.07 23.69
N TYR A 377 -8.65 -7.39 24.59
CA TYR A 377 -9.67 -6.46 25.07
C TYR A 377 -9.28 -5.70 26.34
N ALA A 378 -8.06 -5.89 26.85
CA ALA A 378 -7.62 -5.24 28.07
C ALA A 378 -7.72 -3.72 27.97
N GLY A 379 -8.45 -3.10 28.90
CA GLY A 379 -8.63 -1.65 28.96
C GLY A 379 -9.67 -1.06 28.01
N THR A 380 -10.36 -1.89 27.20
CA THR A 380 -11.45 -1.41 26.32
C THR A 380 -12.77 -1.22 27.07
N GLY A 381 -13.00 -1.99 28.14
CA GLY A 381 -14.28 -2.03 28.87
C GLY A 381 -15.37 -2.85 28.17
N LEU A 382 -15.07 -3.46 27.02
CA LEU A 382 -16.00 -4.31 26.26
C LEU A 382 -16.30 -5.63 26.97
N GLN A 383 -17.52 -6.12 26.79
CA GLN A 383 -18.03 -7.37 27.35
C GLN A 383 -18.56 -8.28 26.23
N ASP A 384 -18.67 -9.59 26.52
CA ASP A 384 -19.26 -10.54 25.59
C ASP A 384 -20.68 -10.12 25.20
N GLY A 385 -20.92 -9.97 23.89
CA GLY A 385 -22.19 -9.52 23.33
C GLY A 385 -22.27 -8.04 22.97
N ASP A 386 -21.27 -7.22 23.32
CA ASP A 386 -21.18 -5.83 22.82
C ASP A 386 -20.99 -5.83 21.29
N SER A 387 -21.51 -4.79 20.61
CA SER A 387 -21.53 -4.69 19.13
C SER A 387 -21.39 -3.29 18.57
#